data_AF-A0A350FXQ2-F1
#
_entry.id   AF-A0A350FXQ2-F1
#
_cell.length_a   1.000
_cell.length_b   1.000
_cell.length_c   1.000
_cell.angle_alpha   90.00
_cell.angle_beta   90.00
_cell.angle_gamma   90.00
#
_symmetry.space_group_name_H-M   'P 1'
#
loop_
_entity.id
_entity.type
_entity.pdbx_description
1 polymer ?
#
loop_
_entity_poly.entity_id
_entity_poly.type
_entity_poly.pdbx_seq_one_letter_code
_entity_poly.pdbx_strand_id
1 'polypeptide(L)'
;MKKFLLFGLLILTSACQTATPSPAPSLFPTATPPPSSPPPIPDTPTLEPTLTPEPTLTPLPRLFTNGFDSSLAGWVILQAGNDAVPNVSTENNTLRLQMDSPYTWLYILYGPFDYADVYIETQFTNSALSPASTGLICRYSEENGWLEYNVNADGTYNVLYGRWLSVGIPDYLPVADGSSSEIKQSGETQQIGMTCSGTTLQLYINQILIRNIDVSRFEFTNGKVGLTASSYENAPVVVVFDSVTISESPSP
;
A
#
# COMPACT_ATOMS: atom_id res chain seq x y z
N MET A 1 5.10 -22.47 -59.08
CA MET A 1 3.95 -22.04 -59.91
C MET A 1 3.42 -20.74 -59.27
N LYS A 2 3.69 -19.55 -59.85
CA LYS A 2 2.73 -18.69 -60.59
C LYS A 2 1.46 -18.39 -59.74
N LYS A 3 1.07 -17.18 -59.32
CA LYS A 3 0.99 -15.82 -59.93
C LYS A 3 0.81 -14.77 -58.79
N PHE A 4 1.54 -13.66 -58.71
CA PHE A 4 1.22 -12.29 -59.18
C PHE A 4 -0.22 -11.76 -58.95
N LEU A 5 -0.35 -10.68 -58.17
CA LEU A 5 -1.21 -9.53 -58.49
C LEU A 5 -0.79 -8.26 -57.71
N LEU A 6 -0.32 -7.26 -58.48
CA LEU A 6 -0.10 -5.86 -58.12
C LEU A 6 -1.42 -5.08 -58.24
N PHE A 7 -1.63 -4.11 -57.35
CA PHE A 7 -2.41 -2.87 -57.54
C PHE A 7 -1.96 -1.93 -56.42
N GLY A 8 -1.60 -0.66 -56.59
CA GLY A 8 -1.69 0.28 -57.69
C GLY A 8 -1.60 1.67 -57.02
N LEU A 9 -0.45 2.30 -57.15
CA LEU A 9 -0.07 3.60 -56.59
C LEU A 9 -0.89 4.73 -57.24
N LEU A 10 -1.53 5.60 -56.45
CA LEU A 10 -2.12 6.85 -56.94
C LEU A 10 -1.57 8.04 -56.14
N ILE A 11 -0.73 8.83 -56.80
CA ILE A 11 -0.20 10.11 -56.34
C ILE A 11 -1.13 11.20 -56.86
N LEU A 12 -1.63 12.07 -55.98
CA LEU A 12 -2.34 13.31 -56.35
C LEU A 12 -1.64 14.49 -55.67
N THR A 13 -0.86 15.21 -56.46
CA THR A 13 -0.33 16.54 -56.17
C THR A 13 -1.42 17.59 -56.40
N SER A 14 -1.71 18.43 -55.41
CA SER A 14 -2.42 19.69 -55.62
C SER A 14 -1.83 20.78 -54.74
N ALA A 15 -1.32 21.82 -55.38
CA ALA A 15 -0.78 23.04 -54.80
C ALA A 15 -1.73 24.20 -55.14
N CYS A 16 -2.00 25.10 -54.18
CA CYS A 16 -2.26 26.53 -54.41
C CYS A 16 -2.40 27.22 -53.04
N GLN A 17 -1.44 28.06 -52.67
CA GLN A 17 -1.43 29.53 -52.83
C GLN A 17 -2.12 30.30 -51.69
N THR A 18 -1.28 30.98 -50.92
CA THR A 18 -1.59 32.03 -49.94
C THR A 18 -2.09 33.28 -50.64
N ALA A 19 -3.26 33.77 -50.24
CA ALA A 19 -3.78 35.09 -50.64
C ALA A 19 -3.57 36.11 -49.51
N THR A 20 -2.79 37.14 -49.80
CA THR A 20 -2.58 38.33 -48.97
C THR A 20 -3.78 39.27 -49.10
N PRO A 21 -4.40 39.76 -48.01
CA PRO A 21 -5.45 40.77 -48.11
C PRO A 21 -4.87 42.15 -48.42
N SER A 22 -5.41 42.77 -49.48
CA SER A 22 -5.21 44.16 -49.89
C SER A 22 -5.98 45.12 -48.97
N PRO A 23 -5.44 46.30 -48.62
CA PRO A 23 -6.14 47.29 -47.82
C PRO A 23 -7.25 47.98 -48.62
N ALA A 24 -8.45 48.09 -48.03
CA ALA A 24 -9.58 48.84 -48.57
C ALA A 24 -9.49 50.34 -48.18
N PRO A 25 -9.95 51.26 -49.04
CA PRO A 25 -9.92 52.69 -48.76
C PRO A 25 -10.95 53.11 -47.69
N SER A 26 -10.50 53.99 -46.79
CA SER A 26 -11.27 54.61 -45.70
C SER A 26 -12.17 55.74 -46.21
N LEU A 27 -13.47 55.66 -45.89
CA LEU A 27 -14.48 56.69 -46.15
C LEU A 27 -15.22 57.03 -44.84
N PHE A 28 -14.54 57.67 -43.89
CA PHE A 28 -15.20 58.19 -42.69
C PHE A 28 -14.87 59.66 -42.45
N PRO A 29 -15.90 60.51 -42.21
CA PRO A 29 -15.73 61.94 -41.97
C PRO A 29 -15.12 62.22 -40.59
N THR A 30 -14.31 63.28 -40.53
CA THR A 30 -13.72 63.84 -39.30
C THR A 30 -14.81 64.27 -38.32
N ALA A 31 -14.85 63.63 -37.14
CA ALA A 31 -15.72 64.01 -36.02
C ALA A 31 -14.94 64.86 -35.00
N THR A 32 -15.53 65.98 -34.62
CA THR A 32 -15.08 66.93 -33.57
C THR A 32 -15.00 66.26 -32.19
N PRO A 33 -13.98 66.53 -31.36
CA PRO A 33 -13.86 65.88 -30.04
C PRO A 33 -14.89 66.41 -29.02
N PRO A 34 -15.44 65.53 -28.14
CA PRO A 34 -16.29 65.93 -27.01
C PRO A 34 -15.48 66.45 -25.81
N PRO A 35 -16.13 67.17 -24.85
CA PRO A 35 -15.45 67.82 -23.72
C PRO A 35 -14.95 66.84 -22.65
N SER A 36 -13.88 67.24 -21.95
CA SER A 36 -13.16 66.47 -20.92
C SER A 36 -13.99 66.18 -19.66
N SER A 37 -13.86 64.97 -19.11
CA SER A 37 -14.52 64.54 -17.85
C SER A 37 -13.85 65.15 -16.59
N PRO A 38 -14.58 65.24 -15.46
CA PRO A 38 -14.00 65.64 -14.17
C PRO A 38 -13.09 64.56 -13.55
N PRO A 39 -12.23 64.93 -12.59
CA PRO A 39 -11.20 64.05 -12.02
C PRO A 39 -11.77 62.92 -11.13
N PRO A 40 -11.06 61.77 -11.02
CA PRO A 40 -11.49 60.62 -10.23
C PRO A 40 -11.35 60.84 -8.71
N ILE A 41 -12.25 60.23 -7.94
CA ILE A 41 -12.28 60.24 -6.47
C ILE A 41 -11.22 59.24 -5.95
N PRO A 42 -10.51 59.52 -4.84
CA PRO A 42 -9.50 58.59 -4.29
C PRO A 42 -10.11 57.30 -3.74
N ASP A 43 -9.52 56.16 -4.07
CA ASP A 43 -9.94 54.83 -3.60
C ASP A 43 -9.58 54.60 -2.13
N THR A 44 -10.55 54.16 -1.34
CA THR A 44 -10.37 53.71 0.06
C THR A 44 -9.73 52.30 0.06
N PRO A 45 -8.67 52.04 0.86
CA PRO A 45 -8.02 50.73 0.86
C PRO A 45 -8.95 49.64 1.41
N THR A 46 -9.17 48.61 0.59
CA THR A 46 -9.86 47.37 0.98
C THR A 46 -8.91 46.50 1.79
N LEU A 47 -9.33 46.06 2.97
CA LEU A 47 -8.52 45.16 3.81
C LEU A 47 -8.40 43.79 3.14
N GLU A 48 -7.17 43.33 2.93
CA GLU A 48 -6.85 42.04 2.32
C GLU A 48 -7.17 40.90 3.32
N PRO A 49 -7.79 39.79 2.87
CA PRO A 49 -8.13 38.68 3.75
C PRO A 49 -6.86 38.00 4.30
N THR A 50 -6.74 37.94 5.63
CA THR A 50 -5.71 37.17 6.32
C THR A 50 -5.84 35.68 5.94
N LEU A 51 -4.82 35.13 5.29
CA LEU A 51 -4.76 33.71 4.96
C LEU A 51 -4.71 32.87 6.24
N THR A 52 -5.68 31.98 6.42
CA THR A 52 -5.65 30.92 7.43
C THR A 52 -4.47 29.99 7.13
N PRO A 53 -3.58 29.68 8.08
CA PRO A 53 -2.49 28.74 7.85
C PRO A 53 -3.03 27.37 7.47
N GLU A 54 -2.46 26.78 6.42
CA GLU A 54 -2.76 25.41 5.98
C GLU A 54 -2.37 24.41 7.09
N PRO A 55 -3.20 23.41 7.41
CA PRO A 55 -2.88 22.43 8.45
C PRO A 55 -1.57 21.71 8.10
N THR A 56 -0.58 21.83 8.99
CA THR A 56 0.68 21.10 8.88
C THR A 56 0.42 19.62 9.16
N LEU A 57 0.71 18.75 8.19
CA LEU A 57 0.61 17.31 8.39
C LEU A 57 1.57 16.88 9.50
N THR A 58 1.04 16.28 10.57
CA THR A 58 1.86 15.69 11.64
C THR A 58 2.73 14.58 11.05
N PRO A 59 4.05 14.57 11.30
CA PRO A 59 4.92 13.50 10.83
C PRO A 59 4.53 12.16 11.45
N LEU A 60 4.58 11.08 10.66
CA LEU A 60 4.24 9.75 11.13
C LEU A 60 5.35 9.18 12.04
N PRO A 61 5.00 8.51 13.16
CA PRO A 61 5.98 8.02 14.13
C PRO A 61 6.65 6.73 13.69
N ARG A 62 7.96 6.57 13.95
CA ARG A 62 8.68 5.32 13.65
C ARG A 62 8.27 4.15 14.57
N LEU A 63 8.04 4.41 15.85
CA LEU A 63 7.65 3.41 16.84
C LEU A 63 6.33 3.84 17.47
N PHE A 64 5.38 2.93 17.57
CA PHE A 64 4.01 3.25 17.99
C PHE A 64 3.20 1.99 18.28
N THR A 65 2.05 2.19 18.92
CA THR A 65 0.93 1.26 18.91
C THR A 65 -0.23 1.93 18.16
N ASN A 66 -0.80 1.24 17.18
CA ASN A 66 -1.92 1.72 16.38
C ASN A 66 -3.12 0.80 16.58
N GLY A 67 -4.26 1.37 16.98
CA GLY A 67 -5.54 0.69 17.15
C GLY A 67 -6.55 1.01 16.04
N PHE A 68 -6.08 1.39 14.85
CA PHE A 68 -6.85 1.56 13.61
C PHE A 68 -8.13 2.39 13.74
N ASP A 69 -8.02 3.58 14.35
CA ASP A 69 -9.16 4.42 14.72
C ASP A 69 -9.88 5.13 13.56
N SER A 70 -9.26 5.31 12.39
CA SER A 70 -9.94 5.66 11.13
C SER A 70 -9.03 5.86 9.92
N SER A 71 -7.71 6.03 10.12
CA SER A 71 -6.79 6.33 9.04
C SER A 71 -5.73 5.24 8.86
N LEU A 72 -5.63 4.74 7.64
CA LEU A 72 -4.50 3.92 7.18
C LEU A 72 -3.37 4.79 6.61
N ALA A 73 -3.25 6.05 7.02
CA ALA A 73 -2.15 6.91 6.61
C ALA A 73 -0.79 6.27 6.94
N GLY A 74 0.07 6.19 5.92
CA GLY A 74 1.37 5.52 6.00
C GLY A 74 1.33 4.03 5.74
N TRP A 75 0.17 3.39 5.64
CA TRP A 75 0.07 1.98 5.30
C TRP A 75 -0.10 1.80 3.78
N VAL A 76 0.64 0.85 3.23
CA VAL A 76 0.58 0.42 1.83
C VAL A 76 -0.05 -0.97 1.81
N ILE A 77 -1.13 -1.12 1.06
CA ILE A 77 -1.80 -2.40 0.88
C ILE A 77 -1.35 -3.00 -0.43
N LEU A 78 -0.80 -4.21 -0.37
CA LEU A 78 -0.44 -5.02 -1.53
C LEU A 78 -1.29 -6.29 -1.55
N GLN A 79 -1.50 -6.81 -2.75
CA GLN A 79 -2.26 -8.03 -3.00
C GLN A 79 -1.49 -8.93 -3.96
N ALA A 80 -1.64 -10.24 -3.76
CA ALA A 80 -1.15 -11.27 -4.65
C ALA A 80 -2.14 -12.41 -4.83
N GLY A 81 -1.92 -13.20 -5.89
CA GLY A 81 -2.73 -14.36 -6.22
C GLY A 81 -3.97 -13.99 -7.02
N ASN A 82 -5.14 -14.18 -6.43
CA ASN A 82 -6.42 -13.85 -7.06
C ASN A 82 -6.55 -12.33 -7.28
N ASP A 83 -7.17 -11.91 -8.39
CA ASP A 83 -7.37 -10.49 -8.74
C ASP A 83 -8.66 -9.88 -8.15
N ALA A 84 -9.49 -10.67 -7.47
CA ALA A 84 -10.70 -10.16 -6.82
C ALA A 84 -10.33 -9.12 -5.75
N VAL A 85 -10.98 -7.96 -5.80
CA VAL A 85 -10.71 -6.87 -4.87
C VAL A 85 -11.18 -7.26 -3.46
N PRO A 86 -10.28 -7.37 -2.47
CA PRO A 86 -10.65 -7.66 -1.09
C PRO A 86 -11.35 -6.45 -0.47
N ASN A 87 -12.11 -6.71 0.59
CA ASN A 87 -12.67 -5.65 1.40
C ASN A 87 -11.70 -5.35 2.56
N VAL A 88 -11.04 -4.20 2.50
CA VAL A 88 -10.17 -3.67 3.56
C VAL A 88 -10.79 -2.40 4.12
N SER A 89 -11.14 -2.39 5.40
CA SER A 89 -11.76 -1.25 6.05
C SER A 89 -11.26 -1.05 7.48
N THR A 90 -11.35 0.18 7.98
CA THR A 90 -11.15 0.50 9.39
C THR A 90 -12.48 0.90 10.00
N GLU A 91 -12.99 0.10 10.93
CA GLU A 91 -14.27 0.32 11.60
C GLU A 91 -14.14 -0.07 13.07
N ASN A 92 -14.77 0.70 13.97
CA ASN A 92 -14.80 0.43 15.41
C ASN A 92 -13.41 0.17 16.04
N ASN A 93 -12.39 0.96 15.68
CA ASN A 93 -11.02 0.81 16.18
C ASN A 93 -10.39 -0.55 15.83
N THR A 94 -10.68 -1.05 14.63
CA THR A 94 -10.08 -2.28 14.11
C THR A 94 -9.74 -2.12 12.63
N LEU A 95 -8.73 -2.86 12.17
CA LEU A 95 -8.47 -3.08 10.74
C LEU A 95 -9.08 -4.42 10.34
N ARG A 96 -10.05 -4.37 9.43
CA ARG A 96 -10.73 -5.54 8.91
C ARG A 96 -10.21 -5.86 7.51
N LEU A 97 -9.79 -7.10 7.31
CA LEU A 97 -9.46 -7.69 6.02
C LEU A 97 -10.44 -8.81 5.71
N GLN A 98 -11.13 -8.73 4.57
CA GLN A 98 -11.99 -9.80 4.08
C GLN A 98 -11.60 -10.18 2.66
N MET A 99 -11.27 -11.46 2.49
CA MET A 99 -10.99 -12.08 1.21
C MET A 99 -12.14 -13.05 0.90
N ASP A 100 -12.98 -12.67 -0.07
CA ASP A 100 -14.12 -13.50 -0.52
C ASP A 100 -13.73 -14.53 -1.58
N SER A 101 -12.49 -14.48 -2.05
CA SER A 101 -11.94 -15.40 -3.05
C SER A 101 -10.81 -16.26 -2.45
N PRO A 102 -10.66 -17.50 -2.93
CA PRO A 102 -9.54 -18.36 -2.57
C PRO A 102 -8.24 -17.87 -3.22
N TYR A 103 -7.11 -18.27 -2.64
CA TYR A 103 -5.76 -17.96 -3.12
C TYR A 103 -5.48 -16.46 -3.21
N THR A 104 -5.82 -15.72 -2.15
CA THR A 104 -5.56 -14.28 -2.02
C THR A 104 -4.58 -14.06 -0.88
N TRP A 105 -3.52 -13.28 -1.11
CA TRP A 105 -2.59 -12.83 -0.07
C TRP A 105 -2.67 -11.32 0.04
N LEU A 106 -2.81 -10.81 1.27
CA LEU A 106 -2.80 -9.38 1.57
C LEU A 106 -1.62 -9.02 2.45
N TYR A 107 -0.97 -7.91 2.13
CA TYR A 107 0.12 -7.33 2.90
C TYR A 107 -0.19 -5.88 3.22
N ILE A 108 -0.09 -5.51 4.49
CA ILE A 108 -0.39 -4.18 5.00
C ILE A 108 0.89 -3.66 5.62
N LEU A 109 1.66 -2.95 4.80
CA LEU A 109 3.04 -2.57 5.09
C LEU A 109 3.11 -1.13 5.58
N TYR A 110 3.87 -0.89 6.64
CA TYR A 110 4.11 0.45 7.13
C TYR A 110 5.21 1.12 6.30
N GLY A 111 4.82 2.00 5.39
CA GLY A 111 5.70 2.60 4.38
C GLY A 111 6.74 3.64 4.87
N PRO A 112 6.48 4.48 5.88
CA PRO A 112 7.34 5.62 6.19
C PRO A 112 8.77 5.29 6.64
N PHE A 113 9.04 4.09 7.16
CA PHE A 113 10.36 3.75 7.71
C PHE A 113 10.79 2.32 7.34
N ASP A 114 12.10 2.12 7.26
CA ASP A 114 12.72 0.79 7.24
C ASP A 114 13.27 0.43 8.62
N TYR A 115 13.24 -0.86 8.92
CA TYR A 115 13.61 -1.42 10.22
C TYR A 115 14.65 -2.52 10.03
N ALA A 116 15.80 -2.36 10.68
CA ALA A 116 16.82 -3.39 10.77
C ALA A 116 16.52 -4.38 11.91
N ASP A 117 16.45 -3.80 13.12
CA ASP A 117 16.14 -4.47 14.37
C ASP A 117 14.86 -3.90 14.96
N VAL A 118 13.85 -4.76 15.17
CA VAL A 118 12.49 -4.34 15.53
C VAL A 118 11.71 -5.48 16.18
N TYR A 119 10.82 -5.13 17.10
CA TYR A 119 9.74 -6.00 17.54
C TYR A 119 8.41 -5.54 16.94
N ILE A 120 7.65 -6.51 16.42
CA ILE A 120 6.32 -6.30 15.86
C ILE A 120 5.36 -7.20 16.61
N GLU A 121 4.23 -6.67 17.03
CA GLU A 121 3.17 -7.43 17.69
C GLU A 121 1.82 -7.02 17.14
N THR A 122 0.90 -7.97 17.06
CA THR A 122 -0.48 -7.68 16.74
C THR A 122 -1.44 -8.53 17.55
N GLN A 123 -2.58 -7.93 17.91
CA GLN A 123 -3.75 -8.64 18.42
C GLN A 123 -4.79 -8.75 17.31
N PHE A 124 -5.32 -9.95 17.11
CA PHE A 124 -6.28 -10.21 16.04
C PHE A 124 -7.27 -11.31 16.41
N THR A 125 -8.36 -11.33 15.66
CA THR A 125 -9.36 -12.41 15.63
C THR A 125 -9.55 -12.84 14.18
N ASN A 126 -9.37 -14.13 13.87
CA ASN A 126 -9.70 -14.65 12.55
C ASN A 126 -11.09 -15.31 12.55
N SER A 127 -11.78 -15.24 11.43
CA SER A 127 -12.99 -15.98 11.12
C SER A 127 -12.78 -16.63 9.77
N ALA A 128 -12.29 -17.87 9.79
CA ALA A 128 -11.87 -18.58 8.60
C ALA A 128 -11.90 -20.10 8.83
N LEU A 129 -12.23 -20.85 7.77
CA LEU A 129 -11.93 -22.27 7.72
C LEU A 129 -10.45 -22.48 7.40
N SER A 130 -9.85 -23.53 7.93
CA SER A 130 -8.49 -23.94 7.54
C SER A 130 -8.50 -24.54 6.12
N PRO A 131 -7.52 -24.25 5.25
CA PRO A 131 -6.36 -23.41 5.51
C PRO A 131 -6.67 -21.92 5.31
N ALA A 132 -6.16 -21.12 6.25
CA ALA A 132 -6.11 -19.66 6.23
C ALA A 132 -5.00 -19.22 7.18
N SER A 133 -4.32 -18.13 6.87
CA SER A 133 -3.23 -17.62 7.72
C SER A 133 -3.39 -16.15 8.07
N THR A 134 -2.82 -15.78 9.21
CA THR A 134 -2.66 -14.41 9.67
C THR A 134 -1.26 -14.26 10.24
N GLY A 135 -0.60 -13.13 9.98
CA GLY A 135 0.82 -13.06 10.23
C GLY A 135 1.41 -11.66 10.29
N LEU A 136 2.73 -11.66 10.47
CA LEU A 136 3.59 -10.49 10.55
C LEU A 136 4.63 -10.52 9.43
N ILE A 137 4.92 -9.34 8.88
CA ILE A 137 5.92 -9.13 7.83
C ILE A 137 7.10 -8.37 8.42
N CYS A 138 8.30 -8.77 8.06
CA CYS A 138 9.53 -8.09 8.44
C CYS A 138 10.54 -8.04 7.30
N ARG A 139 11.33 -6.96 7.28
CA ARG A 139 12.39 -6.72 6.29
C ARG A 139 11.89 -6.76 4.85
N TYR A 140 10.65 -6.31 4.62
CA TYR A 140 10.10 -6.26 3.29
C TYR A 140 10.86 -5.24 2.43
N SER A 141 11.31 -5.71 1.28
CA SER A 141 11.84 -4.91 0.18
C SER A 141 11.31 -5.48 -1.13
N GLU A 142 10.96 -4.59 -2.05
CA GLU A 142 10.49 -4.97 -3.39
C GLU A 142 11.54 -5.83 -4.14
N GLU A 143 12.83 -5.52 -3.94
CA GLU A 143 13.94 -6.16 -4.65
C GLU A 143 14.42 -7.45 -3.97
N ASN A 144 14.46 -7.47 -2.64
CA ASN A 144 15.10 -8.55 -1.88
C ASN A 144 14.11 -9.54 -1.26
N GLY A 145 12.81 -9.23 -1.30
CA GLY A 145 11.78 -10.04 -0.68
C GLY A 145 11.50 -9.66 0.77
N TRP A 146 10.94 -10.59 1.55
CA TRP A 146 10.55 -10.39 2.93
C TRP A 146 10.58 -11.69 3.75
N LEU A 147 10.56 -11.54 5.08
CA LEU A 147 10.29 -12.62 6.02
C LEU A 147 8.84 -12.52 6.47
N GLU A 148 8.13 -13.64 6.44
CA GLU A 148 6.71 -13.73 6.73
C GLU A 148 6.48 -14.79 7.81
N TYR A 149 5.99 -14.38 8.98
CA TYR A 149 5.59 -15.28 10.05
C TYR A 149 4.09 -15.43 10.05
N ASN A 150 3.60 -16.64 9.77
CA ASN A 150 2.19 -16.98 9.71
C ASN A 150 1.77 -17.89 10.86
N VAL A 151 0.63 -17.58 11.47
CA VAL A 151 -0.15 -18.51 12.26
C VAL A 151 -1.37 -18.95 11.45
N ASN A 152 -1.59 -20.26 11.38
CA ASN A 152 -2.62 -20.89 10.57
C ASN A 152 -3.83 -21.28 11.43
N ALA A 153 -5.02 -21.28 10.82
CA ALA A 153 -6.28 -21.62 11.48
C ALA A 153 -6.36 -23.07 12.01
N ASP A 154 -5.41 -23.94 11.65
CA ASP A 154 -5.31 -25.34 12.11
C ASP A 154 -4.39 -25.56 13.32
N GLY A 155 -3.88 -24.49 13.94
CA GLY A 155 -2.96 -24.61 15.08
C GLY A 155 -1.49 -24.83 14.68
N THR A 156 -1.16 -24.64 13.41
CA THR A 156 0.23 -24.63 12.92
C THR A 156 0.74 -23.22 12.70
N TYR A 157 2.05 -23.08 12.57
CA TYR A 157 2.70 -21.85 12.14
C TYR A 157 3.80 -22.14 11.14
N ASN A 158 4.16 -21.15 10.33
CA ASN A 158 5.32 -21.20 9.47
C ASN A 158 6.02 -19.85 9.37
N VAL A 159 7.27 -19.89 8.93
CA VAL A 159 8.06 -18.76 8.50
C VAL A 159 8.46 -19.01 7.05
N LEU A 160 8.18 -18.04 6.21
CA LEU A 160 8.49 -18.06 4.79
C LEU A 160 9.46 -16.92 4.45
N TYR A 161 10.32 -17.18 3.48
CA TYR A 161 10.98 -16.14 2.72
C TYR A 161 10.16 -15.94 1.44
N GLY A 162 9.54 -14.78 1.29
CA GLY A 162 8.80 -14.40 0.10
C GLY A 162 9.62 -13.48 -0.78
N ARG A 163 9.46 -13.57 -2.10
CA ARG A 163 9.99 -12.61 -3.07
C ARG A 163 9.05 -12.50 -4.27
N TRP A 164 9.07 -11.38 -4.96
CA TRP A 164 8.32 -11.24 -6.19
C TRP A 164 9.02 -11.92 -7.37
N LEU A 165 8.32 -12.80 -8.08
CA LEU A 165 8.73 -13.26 -9.42
C LEU A 165 8.32 -12.25 -10.49
N SER A 166 7.14 -11.67 -10.30
CA SER A 166 6.58 -10.56 -11.06
C SER A 166 5.53 -9.85 -10.20
N VAL A 167 5.01 -8.73 -10.69
CA VAL A 167 3.93 -7.99 -10.01
C VAL A 167 2.78 -8.93 -9.66
N GLY A 168 2.42 -9.00 -8.37
CA GLY A 168 1.33 -9.83 -7.85
C GLY A 168 1.60 -11.33 -7.79
N ILE A 169 2.80 -11.80 -8.14
CA ILE A 169 3.18 -13.22 -8.15
C ILE A 169 4.36 -13.46 -7.21
N PRO A 170 4.10 -13.92 -5.98
CA PRO A 170 5.14 -14.24 -5.01
C PRO A 170 5.69 -15.66 -5.25
N ASP A 171 6.97 -15.84 -4.97
CA ASP A 171 7.64 -17.13 -4.78
C ASP A 171 8.03 -17.25 -3.32
N TYR A 172 7.75 -18.43 -2.76
CA TYR A 172 7.90 -18.69 -1.33
C TYR A 172 8.85 -19.85 -1.08
N LEU A 173 9.88 -19.58 -0.28
CA LEU A 173 10.79 -20.60 0.24
C LEU A 173 10.49 -20.84 1.72
N PRO A 174 10.19 -22.10 2.12
CA PRO A 174 10.03 -22.43 3.53
C PRO A 174 11.31 -22.14 4.33
N VAL A 175 11.16 -21.45 5.44
CA VAL A 175 12.25 -21.21 6.42
C VAL A 175 12.11 -22.17 7.59
N ALA A 176 10.91 -22.25 8.14
CA ALA A 176 10.61 -23.01 9.34
C ALA A 176 9.10 -23.26 9.43
N ASP A 177 8.70 -24.39 9.99
CA ASP A 177 7.31 -24.70 10.30
C ASP A 177 7.21 -25.45 11.63
N GLY A 178 6.01 -25.48 12.20
CA GLY A 178 5.72 -26.20 13.44
C GLY A 178 4.27 -26.07 13.87
N SER A 179 3.95 -26.61 15.04
CA SER A 179 2.67 -26.44 15.72
C SER A 179 2.86 -25.89 17.13
N SER A 180 1.81 -25.29 17.68
CA SER A 180 1.83 -24.76 19.05
C SER A 180 0.45 -24.91 19.69
N SER A 181 0.40 -25.35 20.94
CA SER A 181 -0.83 -25.36 21.75
C SER A 181 -1.31 -23.96 22.11
N GLU A 182 -0.47 -22.94 21.93
CA GLU A 182 -0.79 -21.54 22.23
C GLU A 182 -1.63 -20.89 21.12
N ILE A 183 -1.72 -21.51 19.94
CA ILE A 183 -2.55 -21.02 18.83
C ILE A 183 -4.01 -21.34 19.15
N LYS A 184 -4.83 -20.30 19.21
CA LYS A 184 -6.25 -20.43 19.49
C LYS A 184 -7.03 -20.81 18.25
N GLN A 185 -8.21 -21.38 18.46
CA GLN A 185 -9.12 -21.74 17.38
C GLN A 185 -9.66 -20.49 16.67
N SER A 186 -10.13 -20.67 15.44
CA SER A 186 -10.75 -19.56 14.73
C SER A 186 -11.97 -19.02 15.46
N GLY A 187 -12.05 -17.69 15.55
CA GLY A 187 -13.07 -16.95 16.29
C GLY A 187 -12.58 -16.44 17.65
N GLU A 188 -11.45 -16.92 18.15
CA GLU A 188 -10.86 -16.43 19.39
C GLU A 188 -9.82 -15.33 19.14
N THR A 189 -9.83 -14.30 19.98
CA THR A 189 -8.81 -13.25 19.96
C THR A 189 -7.49 -13.78 20.50
N GLN A 190 -6.40 -13.58 19.76
CA GLN A 190 -5.05 -13.97 20.14
C GLN A 190 -4.03 -12.90 19.74
N GLN A 191 -2.82 -13.05 20.25
CA GLN A 191 -1.71 -12.14 19.99
C GLN A 191 -0.54 -12.92 19.42
N ILE A 192 0.12 -12.35 18.42
CA ILE A 192 1.38 -12.89 17.87
C ILE A 192 2.42 -11.77 17.87
N GLY A 193 3.67 -12.17 18.09
CA GLY A 193 4.81 -11.27 18.09
C GLY A 193 5.95 -11.83 17.25
N MET A 194 6.78 -10.95 16.72
CA MET A 194 8.01 -11.30 16.01
C MET A 194 9.10 -10.28 16.31
N THR A 195 10.23 -10.75 16.85
CA THR A 195 11.46 -9.97 16.91
C THR A 195 12.32 -10.30 15.69
N CYS A 196 12.70 -9.29 14.93
CA CYS A 196 13.77 -9.38 13.94
C CYS A 196 14.99 -8.62 14.46
N SER A 197 16.09 -9.31 14.74
CA SER A 197 17.32 -8.64 15.18
C SER A 197 18.56 -9.34 14.63
N GLY A 198 19.44 -8.57 13.97
CA GLY A 198 20.62 -9.12 13.31
C GLY A 198 20.26 -10.21 12.30
N THR A 199 20.63 -11.45 12.57
CA THR A 199 20.29 -12.62 11.75
C THR A 199 19.32 -13.58 12.42
N THR A 200 18.66 -13.17 13.50
CA THR A 200 17.77 -14.02 14.28
C THR A 200 16.33 -13.52 14.22
N LEU A 201 15.39 -14.43 13.94
CA LEU A 201 13.98 -14.24 14.20
C LEU A 201 13.57 -14.93 15.50
N GLN A 202 12.77 -14.27 16.31
CA GLN A 202 12.13 -14.86 17.49
C GLN A 202 10.62 -14.74 17.33
N LEU A 203 9.90 -15.85 17.48
CA LEU A 203 8.46 -15.94 17.25
C LEU A 203 7.72 -16.07 18.58
N TYR A 204 6.64 -15.30 18.73
CA TYR A 204 5.84 -15.26 19.94
C TYR A 204 4.38 -15.55 19.62
N ILE A 205 3.71 -16.23 20.55
CA ILE A 205 2.27 -16.43 20.57
C ILE A 205 1.80 -16.17 21.99
N ASN A 206 0.88 -15.23 22.17
CA ASN A 206 0.38 -14.79 23.48
C ASN A 206 1.53 -14.51 24.48
N GLN A 207 2.53 -13.72 24.05
CA GLN A 207 3.76 -13.37 24.81
C GLN A 207 4.69 -14.56 25.16
N ILE A 208 4.42 -15.76 24.65
CA ILE A 208 5.29 -16.93 24.83
C ILE A 208 6.20 -17.06 23.62
N LEU A 209 7.52 -17.02 23.85
CA LEU A 209 8.52 -17.36 22.84
C LEU A 209 8.40 -18.83 22.45
N ILE A 210 7.96 -19.10 21.22
CA ILE A 210 7.78 -20.46 20.70
C ILE A 210 8.97 -20.94 19.88
N ARG A 211 9.77 -20.04 19.29
CA ARG A 211 10.90 -20.42 18.44
C ARG A 211 11.93 -19.32 18.24
N ASN A 212 13.19 -19.72 18.11
CA ASN A 212 14.29 -18.92 17.57
C ASN A 212 14.74 -19.52 16.23
N ILE A 213 14.99 -18.67 15.22
CA ILE A 213 15.34 -19.09 13.86
C ILE A 213 16.51 -18.26 13.36
N ASP A 214 17.56 -18.91 12.85
CA ASP A 214 18.63 -18.24 12.11
C ASP A 214 18.20 -18.02 10.66
N VAL A 215 18.23 -16.75 10.24
CA VAL A 215 17.89 -16.28 8.90
C VAL A 215 19.09 -15.64 8.18
N SER A 216 20.31 -15.89 8.66
CA SER A 216 21.57 -15.38 8.09
C SER A 216 21.71 -15.60 6.58
N ARG A 217 21.24 -16.76 6.09
CA ARG A 217 21.29 -17.13 4.66
C ARG A 217 20.53 -16.21 3.70
N PHE A 218 19.64 -15.36 4.23
CA PHE A 218 18.82 -14.44 3.42
C PHE A 218 19.40 -13.01 3.36
N GLU A 219 20.45 -12.73 4.14
CA GLU A 219 21.25 -11.49 4.05
C GLU A 219 20.47 -10.17 4.18
N PHE A 220 19.27 -10.21 4.78
CA PHE A 220 18.49 -8.99 5.02
C PHE A 220 19.17 -8.07 6.04
N THR A 221 19.24 -6.78 5.70
CA THR A 221 19.77 -5.74 6.60
C THR A 221 18.66 -4.87 7.20
N ASN A 222 17.66 -4.50 6.42
CA ASN A 222 16.47 -3.76 6.85
C ASN A 222 15.34 -3.92 5.83
N GLY A 223 14.15 -3.41 6.18
CA GLY A 223 13.04 -3.22 5.26
C GLY A 223 11.76 -2.82 5.99
N LYS A 224 10.64 -2.80 5.26
CA LYS A 224 9.33 -2.49 5.84
C LYS A 224 8.86 -3.62 6.76
N VAL A 225 7.95 -3.25 7.65
CA VAL A 225 7.24 -4.16 8.55
C VAL A 225 5.76 -4.09 8.27
N GLY A 226 5.00 -5.10 8.66
CA GLY A 226 3.57 -5.07 8.43
C GLY A 226 2.81 -6.27 8.94
N LEU A 227 1.56 -6.32 8.52
CA LEU A 227 0.61 -7.39 8.79
C LEU A 227 0.34 -8.16 7.50
N THR A 228 -0.03 -9.42 7.62
CA THR A 228 -0.50 -10.21 6.48
C THR A 228 -1.68 -11.10 6.84
N ALA A 229 -2.52 -11.38 5.85
CA ALA A 229 -3.56 -12.40 5.92
C ALA A 229 -3.69 -13.08 4.57
N SER A 230 -3.96 -14.39 4.57
CA SER A 230 -4.05 -15.17 3.33
C SER A 230 -5.23 -16.14 3.34
N SER A 231 -5.90 -16.24 2.20
CA SER A 231 -6.82 -17.33 1.86
C SER A 231 -6.14 -18.36 0.98
N TYR A 232 -6.52 -19.63 1.15
CA TYR A 232 -6.07 -20.74 0.33
C TYR A 232 -7.28 -21.30 -0.43
N GLU A 233 -7.54 -22.61 -0.43
CA GLU A 233 -8.72 -23.18 -1.08
C GLU A 233 -10.06 -22.77 -0.46
N ASN A 234 -10.07 -22.28 0.79
CA ASN A 234 -11.29 -21.92 1.51
C ASN A 234 -11.48 -20.40 1.58
N ALA A 235 -12.70 -19.96 1.31
CA ALA A 235 -13.15 -18.57 1.42
C ALA A 235 -14.65 -18.55 1.86
N PRO A 236 -15.12 -17.48 2.52
CA PRO A 236 -14.40 -16.26 2.86
C PRO A 236 -13.42 -16.44 4.02
N VAL A 237 -12.34 -15.65 4.00
CA VAL A 237 -11.42 -15.48 5.14
C VAL A 237 -11.57 -14.04 5.63
N VAL A 238 -11.91 -13.87 6.90
CA VAL A 238 -11.98 -12.56 7.56
C VAL A 238 -10.97 -12.51 8.69
N VAL A 239 -10.16 -11.46 8.73
CA VAL A 239 -9.24 -11.18 9.82
C VAL A 239 -9.50 -9.77 10.34
N VAL A 240 -9.67 -9.65 11.64
CA VAL A 240 -9.86 -8.37 12.33
C VAL A 240 -8.65 -8.15 13.22
N PHE A 241 -7.87 -7.11 12.95
CA PHE A 241 -6.75 -6.68 13.77
C PHE A 241 -7.22 -5.56 14.71
N ASP A 242 -7.08 -5.80 16.02
CA ASP A 242 -7.42 -4.82 17.05
C ASP A 242 -6.29 -3.80 17.24
N SER A 243 -5.03 -4.25 17.07
CA SER A 243 -3.88 -3.36 17.19
C SER A 243 -2.63 -3.92 16.52
N VAL A 244 -1.69 -3.02 16.21
CA VAL A 244 -0.31 -3.35 15.88
C VAL A 244 0.64 -2.47 16.68
N THR A 245 1.67 -3.08 17.26
CA THR A 245 2.76 -2.40 17.97
C THR A 245 4.06 -2.62 17.22
N ILE A 246 4.80 -1.53 17.01
CA ILE A 246 6.16 -1.53 16.48
C ILE A 246 7.06 -0.85 17.51
N SER A 247 8.01 -1.58 18.08
CA SER A 247 8.89 -1.11 19.15
C SER A 247 10.36 -1.52 18.93
N GLU A 248 11.25 -1.04 19.80
CA GLU A 248 12.66 -1.45 19.78
C GLU A 248 12.81 -2.94 20.11
N SER A 249 13.78 -3.58 19.47
CA SER A 249 14.16 -4.96 19.79
C SER A 249 15.23 -5.00 20.90
N PRO A 250 15.15 -5.97 21.83
CA PRO A 250 14.14 -7.02 21.92
C PRO A 250 12.88 -6.56 22.68
N SER A 251 11.69 -6.99 22.26
CA SER A 251 10.46 -6.89 23.06
C SER A 251 9.64 -8.20 22.99
N PRO A 252 8.85 -8.56 24.03
CA PRO A 252 8.48 -9.95 24.36
C PRO A 252 6.99 -10.29 24.26
#